data_AF-A0A2V9WGV1-F1
#
_entry.id   AF-A0A2V9WGV1-F1
#
_cell.length_a   1.000
_cell.length_b   1.000
_cell.length_c   1.000
_cell.angle_alpha   90.00
_cell.angle_beta   90.00
_cell.angle_gamma   90.00
#
_symmetry.space_group_name_H-M   'P 1'
#
loop_
_entity.id
_entity.type
_entity.pdbx_description
1 polymer ?
#
loop_
_entity_poly.entity_id
_entity_poly.type
_entity_poly.pdbx_seq_one_letter_code
_entity_poly.pdbx_strand_id
1 'polypeptide(L)'
;AQFVDVFCDRGAFSEEETAAIFGAAFENKMGVRAHLGQLSAPRAGFIDSMLGCCQPASLDHMDHVSDDDIHALAKADTVVT
;
A
#
# COMPACT_ATOMS: atom_id res chain seq x y z
N ALA A 1 -12.42 7.11 13.41
CA ALA A 1 -11.09 7.05 12.77
C ALA A 1 -11.21 7.55 11.33
N GLN A 2 -10.17 8.16 10.75
CA GLN A 2 -10.19 8.67 9.36
C GLN A 2 -9.58 7.67 8.35
N PHE A 3 -8.66 6.82 8.81
CA PHE A 3 -7.92 5.88 7.97
C PHE A 3 -7.99 4.46 8.52
N VAL A 4 -7.92 3.49 7.62
CA VAL A 4 -7.49 2.12 7.90
C VAL A 4 -6.01 2.02 7.55
N ASP A 5 -5.24 1.38 8.43
CA ASP A 5 -3.79 1.23 8.29
C ASP A 5 -3.43 -0.25 8.42
N VAL A 6 -2.64 -0.77 7.47
CA VAL A 6 -2.37 -2.20 7.34
C VAL A 6 -0.86 -2.44 7.25
N PHE A 7 -0.35 -3.34 8.07
CA PHE A 7 0.98 -3.87 7.88
C PHE A 7 0.95 -5.06 6.91
N CYS A 8 1.41 -4.83 5.69
CA CYS A 8 1.41 -5.79 4.60
C CYS A 8 2.85 -6.24 4.30
N ASP A 9 3.32 -7.26 5.02
CA ASP A 9 4.67 -7.77 4.88
C ASP A 9 4.75 -9.23 5.39
N ARG A 10 5.91 -9.87 5.20
CA ARG A 10 6.18 -11.21 5.67
C ARG A 10 5.97 -11.31 7.19
N GLY A 11 4.99 -12.13 7.57
CA GLY A 11 4.62 -12.37 8.98
C GLY A 11 3.47 -11.49 9.48
N ALA A 12 2.87 -10.68 8.61
CA ALA A 12 1.66 -9.90 8.84
C ALA A 12 0.61 -10.21 7.76
N PHE A 13 -0.15 -9.22 7.29
CA PHE A 13 -1.14 -9.42 6.24
C PHE A 13 -0.48 -9.67 4.89
N SER A 14 -1.05 -10.57 4.08
CA SER A 14 -0.67 -10.71 2.69
C SER A 14 -1.19 -9.54 1.84
N GLU A 15 -0.71 -9.45 0.62
CA GLU A 15 -1.20 -8.48 -0.36
C GLU A 15 -2.69 -8.71 -0.72
N GLU A 16 -3.14 -9.96 -0.81
CA GLU A 16 -4.55 -10.30 -1.01
C GLU A 16 -5.42 -9.87 0.17
N GLU A 17 -4.96 -10.15 1.40
CA GLU A 17 -5.67 -9.75 2.62
C GLU A 17 -5.74 -8.23 2.73
N THR A 18 -4.66 -7.54 2.39
CA THR A 18 -4.59 -6.07 2.35
C THR A 18 -5.58 -5.50 1.33
N ALA A 19 -5.65 -6.08 0.13
CA ALA A 19 -6.64 -5.68 -0.88
C ALA A 19 -8.08 -5.87 -0.38
N ALA A 20 -8.38 -6.97 0.33
CA ALA A 20 -9.69 -7.20 0.93
C ALA A 20 -10.02 -6.18 2.03
N ILE A 21 -9.06 -5.86 2.89
CA ILE A 21 -9.20 -4.83 3.94
C ILE A 21 -9.45 -3.45 3.31
N PHE A 22 -8.73 -3.10 2.25
CA PHE A 22 -8.92 -1.83 1.54
C PHE A 22 -10.26 -1.75 0.84
N GLY A 23 -10.76 -2.87 0.29
CA GLY A 23 -12.13 -2.97 -0.20
C GLY A 23 -13.16 -2.62 0.88
N ALA A 24 -13.02 -3.20 2.08
CA ALA A 24 -13.90 -2.88 3.21
C ALA A 24 -13.75 -1.41 3.67
N ALA A 25 -12.53 -0.85 3.67
CA ALA A 25 -12.31 0.56 3.98
C ALA A 25 -13.04 1.48 3.01
N PHE A 26 -13.00 1.16 1.71
CA PHE A 26 -13.72 1.88 0.67
C PHE A 26 -15.24 1.82 0.86
N GLU A 27 -15.81 0.64 1.15
CA GLU A 27 -17.24 0.48 1.47
C GLU A 27 -17.68 1.34 2.67
N ASN A 28 -16.77 1.56 3.61
CA ASN A 28 -16.99 2.37 4.81
C ASN A 28 -16.55 3.85 4.65
N LYS A 29 -16.18 4.27 3.45
CA LYS A 29 -15.75 5.65 3.13
C LYS A 29 -14.56 6.13 3.98
N MET A 30 -13.63 5.22 4.25
CA MET A 30 -12.39 5.52 4.96
C MET A 30 -11.23 5.65 3.97
N GLY A 31 -10.27 6.51 4.30
CA GLY A 31 -8.98 6.51 3.59
C GLY A 31 -8.14 5.29 3.98
N VAL A 32 -7.10 5.00 3.19
CA VAL A 32 -6.19 3.88 3.46
C VAL A 32 -4.74 4.33 3.56
N ARG A 33 -3.97 3.59 4.37
CA ARG A 33 -2.52 3.68 4.54
C ARG A 33 -1.97 2.26 4.65
N ALA A 34 -0.70 2.07 4.33
CA ALA A 34 -0.05 0.78 4.50
C ALA A 34 1.41 0.92 4.91
N HIS A 35 1.86 0.02 5.74
CA HIS A 35 3.28 -0.28 5.92
C HIS A 35 3.66 -1.39 4.92
N LEU A 36 4.59 -1.10 4.01
CA LEU A 36 5.02 -1.98 2.93
C LEU A 36 6.53 -1.96 2.78
N GLY A 37 7.10 -3.04 2.25
CA GLY A 37 8.51 -3.05 1.87
C GLY A 37 9.48 -2.95 3.04
N GLN A 38 9.04 -3.16 4.28
CA GLN A 38 9.88 -2.97 5.47
C GLN A 38 10.81 -4.17 5.68
N LEU A 39 10.29 -5.39 5.53
CA LEU A 39 11.01 -6.64 5.80
C LEU A 39 11.21 -7.48 4.53
N SER A 40 10.38 -7.27 3.51
CA SER A 40 10.48 -7.95 2.22
C SER A 40 9.91 -7.11 1.09
N ALA A 41 10.42 -7.32 -0.13
CA ALA A 41 9.93 -6.61 -1.30
C ALA A 41 8.47 -6.99 -1.60
N PRO A 42 7.59 -6.01 -1.90
CA PRO A 42 6.27 -6.27 -2.46
C PRO A 42 6.38 -7.04 -3.77
N ARG A 43 5.33 -7.76 -4.15
CA ARG A 43 5.26 -8.40 -5.47
C ARG A 43 5.26 -7.33 -6.56
N ALA A 44 5.94 -7.64 -7.66
CA ALA A 44 6.01 -6.77 -8.82
C ALA A 44 4.60 -6.35 -9.28
N GLY A 45 4.39 -5.05 -9.40
CA GLY A 45 3.12 -4.44 -9.82
C GLY A 45 2.05 -4.34 -8.74
N PHE A 46 2.28 -4.83 -7.52
CA PHE A 46 1.32 -4.68 -6.43
C PHE A 46 1.10 -3.21 -6.06
N ILE A 47 2.19 -2.44 -5.91
CA ILE A 47 2.10 -1.01 -5.59
C ILE A 47 1.39 -0.25 -6.71
N ASP A 48 1.76 -0.46 -7.98
CA ASP A 48 1.11 0.19 -9.13
C ASP A 48 -0.41 -0.09 -9.16
N SER A 49 -0.81 -1.35 -8.95
CA SER A 49 -2.21 -1.76 -8.82
C SER A 49 -2.92 -1.05 -7.66
N MET A 50 -2.27 -0.97 -6.50
CA MET A 50 -2.80 -0.30 -5.30
C MET A 50 -3.00 1.21 -5.52
N LEU A 51 -2.02 1.89 -6.12
CA LEU A 51 -2.09 3.30 -6.48
C LEU A 51 -3.27 3.57 -7.42
N GLY A 52 -3.50 2.68 -8.38
CA GLY A 52 -4.62 2.78 -9.32
C GLY A 52 -6.00 2.51 -8.70
N CYS A 53 -6.11 1.60 -7.72
CA CYS A 53 -7.40 1.16 -7.22
C CYS A 53 -7.89 1.90 -5.97
N CYS A 54 -6.99 2.35 -5.10
CA CYS A 54 -7.37 2.89 -3.78
C CYS A 54 -6.62 4.15 -3.35
N GLN A 55 -5.61 4.60 -4.11
CA GLN A 55 -4.88 5.85 -3.88
C GLN A 55 -4.51 6.07 -2.40
N PRO A 56 -3.68 5.18 -1.79
CA PRO A 56 -3.33 5.29 -0.38
C PRO A 56 -2.75 6.66 -0.04
N ALA A 57 -3.11 7.19 1.12
CA ALA A 57 -2.63 8.50 1.55
C ALA A 57 -1.13 8.47 1.88
N SER A 58 -0.67 7.37 2.48
CA SER A 58 0.75 7.11 2.70
C SER A 58 1.09 5.64 2.48
N LEU A 59 2.34 5.39 2.07
CA LEU A 59 3.01 4.11 2.16
C LEU A 59 4.27 4.28 3.01
N ASP A 60 4.29 3.60 4.15
CA ASP A 60 5.30 3.75 5.18
C ASP A 60 6.39 2.65 5.02
N HIS A 61 7.64 2.99 5.33
CA HIS A 61 8.87 2.17 5.24
C HIS A 61 9.52 2.13 3.85
N MET A 62 9.03 1.27 2.96
CA MET A 62 9.54 1.14 1.59
C MET A 62 11.05 0.82 1.49
N ASP A 63 11.68 0.23 2.52
CA ASP A 63 13.10 -0.15 2.55
C ASP A 63 13.51 -1.09 1.40
N HIS A 64 12.57 -1.93 0.93
CA HIS A 64 12.73 -2.91 -0.13
C HIS A 64 11.91 -2.59 -1.39
N VAL A 65 11.70 -1.30 -1.68
CA VAL A 65 11.03 -0.82 -2.90
C VAL A 65 11.85 -1.11 -4.17
N SER A 66 11.19 -1.39 -5.29
CA SER A 66 11.84 -1.56 -6.59
C SER A 66 11.87 -0.27 -7.43
N ASP A 67 12.72 -0.21 -8.45
CA ASP A 67 12.77 0.94 -9.38
C ASP A 67 11.42 1.15 -10.09
N ASP A 68 10.73 0.06 -10.46
CA ASP A 68 9.39 0.13 -11.07
C ASP A 68 8.36 0.73 -10.11
N ASP A 69 8.41 0.36 -8.82
CA ASP A 69 7.56 0.94 -7.80
C ASP A 69 7.86 2.44 -7.59
N ILE A 70 9.15 2.85 -7.59
CA ILE A 70 9.55 4.27 -7.52
C ILE A 70 8.96 5.05 -8.70
N HIS A 71 9.02 4.49 -9.91
CA HIS A 71 8.45 5.11 -11.10
C HIS A 71 6.93 5.22 -11.07
N ALA A 72 6.23 4.26 -10.45
CA ALA A 72 4.79 4.34 -10.22
C ALA A 72 4.45 5.42 -9.17
N LEU A 73 5.16 5.41 -8.04
CA LEU A 73 4.96 6.35 -6.93
C LEU A 73 5.22 7.80 -7.34
N ALA A 74 6.22 8.06 -8.19
CA ALA A 74 6.53 9.40 -8.69
C ALA A 74 5.38 10.05 -9.51
N LYS A 75 4.37 9.26 -9.90
CA LYS A 75 3.19 9.72 -10.66
C LYS A 75 1.93 9.79 -9.80
N ALA A 76 2.01 9.42 -8.52
CA ALA A 76 0.88 9.37 -7.61
C ALA A 76 0.97 10.50 -6.56
N ASP A 77 -0.18 10.84 -5.96
CA ASP A 77 -0.27 11.79 -4.84
C ASP A 77 0.01 11.13 -3.47
N THR A 78 0.34 9.84 -3.46
CA THR A 78 0.69 9.06 -2.27
C THR A 78 2.03 9.50 -1.70
N VAL A 79 2.08 9.77 -0.39
CA VAL A 79 3.33 10.13 0.29
C VAL A 79 4.06 8.88 0.77
N VAL A 80 5.37 8.81 0.52
CA VAL A 80 6.25 7.76 1.08
C VAL A 80 6.98 8.31 2.31
N THR A 81 7.01 7.56 3.41
CA THR A 81 7.58 8.00 4.70
C THR A 81 8.45 6.97 5.39
#